data_AF-A0A8J6KWS7-F1
#
_entry.id   AF-A0A8J6KWS7-F1
#
_cell.length_a   1.000
_cell.length_b   1.000
_cell.length_c   1.000
_cell.angle_alpha   90.00
_cell.angle_beta   90.00
_cell.angle_gamma   90.00
#
_symmetry.space_group_name_H-M   'P 1'
#
loop_
_entity.id
_entity.type
_entity.pdbx_description
1 polymer ?
#
loop_
_entity_poly.entity_id
_entity_poly.type
_entity_poly.pdbx_seq_one_letter_code
_entity_poly.pdbx_strand_id
1 'polypeptide(L)'
;MVSIPALERQRQVDLSKLEDSLACIQSSRLAKATISNLKKILKGILDYNHEILGQQINDFTLPDVNLIGEHSDAAELGRMLQLILGCAVNCEQKQALFPDLCLQHQLCRKRLEAAKDDYRIRCEELEKEISELRQQNDELTTLADEAQSLKDEIDVLRHSSDKVSKLEGQVESYKKKLEDLGDLRRQVKLLEEKNTIYMQNTVSLEEELRKANAARGQLETYKRQVVELQNRLSDESKKADKLDFEYKRLKEKVDGLQKEKDRLRTERDSLKETIEELHCVQAQEGQLTTQGLMPLGSQESSDSLAAEIITPEIREKLIRLQHENKMLKINQEGSDNEKIALLQSLLDDANLRKNELETENRLVNQRLLEVQSQVEELQKSLQDQGSKAEDSVLLKKKLEEHLEKLHEANNELQKKRAIIEDLEPRFNNSSLRIEELQEALRKKEEEMKQMEERYKKYLEKAKSVIRTLDPKQNQGAAPEIQALKNQLQERDRLFHSLEKEYEKTKSQRDMEEKYIVSAWYNMILAKVPSTLALTVNTVTFSEDPFQSYPCVRLQKSTAESLLALDPAQEE
;
A
#
# COMPACT_ATOMS: atom_id res chain seq x y z
N MET A 1 -67.17 0.91 -34.67
CA MET A 1 -67.77 0.26 -33.48
C MET A 1 -67.78 1.31 -32.37
N VAL A 2 -68.89 2.02 -32.20
CA VAL A 2 -69.05 2.89 -31.02
C VAL A 2 -69.21 1.94 -29.84
N SER A 3 -68.22 1.92 -28.96
CA SER A 3 -68.16 1.01 -27.83
C SER A 3 -69.44 1.17 -27.01
N ILE A 4 -70.23 0.10 -26.93
CA ILE A 4 -71.43 -0.09 -26.10
C ILE A 4 -71.37 0.70 -24.77
N PRO A 5 -70.27 0.71 -23.99
CA PRO A 5 -70.18 1.48 -22.74
C PRO A 5 -70.30 3.02 -22.86
N ALA A 6 -70.01 3.62 -24.02
CA ALA A 6 -70.15 5.07 -24.22
C ALA A 6 -71.60 5.49 -24.46
N LEU A 7 -72.35 4.69 -25.22
CA LEU A 7 -73.80 4.87 -25.40
C LEU A 7 -74.54 4.61 -24.07
N GLU A 8 -74.04 3.70 -23.24
CA GLU A 8 -74.60 3.38 -21.92
C GLU A 8 -74.41 4.53 -20.91
N ARG A 9 -73.23 5.18 -20.89
CA ARG A 9 -72.99 6.37 -20.08
C ARG A 9 -73.83 7.57 -20.53
N GLN A 10 -73.94 7.80 -21.85
CA GLN A 10 -74.78 8.89 -22.38
C GLN A 10 -76.25 8.66 -22.02
N ARG A 11 -76.74 7.42 -22.16
CA ARG A 11 -78.09 7.02 -21.76
C ARG A 11 -78.31 7.19 -20.25
N GLN A 12 -77.30 6.94 -19.40
CA GLN A 12 -77.37 7.17 -17.95
C GLN A 12 -77.45 8.66 -17.59
N VAL A 13 -76.69 9.53 -18.26
CA VAL A 13 -76.75 10.99 -18.07
C VAL A 13 -78.07 11.56 -18.57
N ASP A 14 -78.61 11.06 -19.68
CA ASP A 14 -79.90 11.50 -20.19
C ASP A 14 -81.05 10.98 -19.32
N LEU A 15 -80.96 9.75 -18.77
CA LEU A 15 -81.90 9.23 -17.76
C LEU A 15 -81.85 10.05 -16.47
N SER A 16 -80.67 10.40 -15.96
CA SER A 16 -80.57 11.22 -14.74
C SER A 16 -81.17 12.60 -14.94
N LYS A 17 -80.94 13.23 -16.11
CA LYS A 17 -81.59 14.52 -16.46
C LYS A 17 -83.09 14.40 -16.60
N LEU A 18 -83.59 13.29 -17.15
CA LEU A 18 -85.03 13.03 -17.27
C LEU A 18 -85.65 12.78 -15.90
N GLU A 19 -84.96 12.04 -15.01
CA GLU A 19 -85.35 11.79 -13.63
C GLU A 19 -85.37 13.10 -12.81
N ASP A 20 -84.35 13.95 -12.94
CA ASP A 20 -84.30 15.28 -12.32
C ASP A 20 -85.44 16.17 -12.82
N SER A 21 -85.74 16.13 -14.13
CA SER A 21 -86.86 16.86 -14.74
C SER A 21 -88.21 16.33 -14.28
N LEU A 22 -88.37 15.00 -14.16
CA LEU A 22 -89.58 14.36 -13.64
C LEU A 22 -89.78 14.66 -12.15
N ALA A 23 -88.70 14.63 -11.37
CA ALA A 23 -88.70 15.00 -9.95
C ALA A 23 -89.06 16.48 -9.79
N CYS A 24 -88.56 17.37 -10.64
CA CYS A 24 -88.94 18.78 -10.65
C CYS A 24 -90.42 18.99 -11.02
N ILE A 25 -90.94 18.26 -12.02
CA ILE A 25 -92.36 18.34 -12.42
C ILE A 25 -93.27 17.76 -11.32
N GLN A 26 -92.88 16.65 -10.70
CA GLN A 26 -93.60 16.04 -9.58
C GLN A 26 -93.58 16.95 -8.36
N SER A 27 -92.41 17.51 -7.99
CA SER A 27 -92.25 18.50 -6.93
C SER A 27 -93.10 19.73 -7.19
N SER A 28 -93.15 20.25 -8.42
CA SER A 28 -94.00 21.39 -8.80
C SER A 28 -95.51 21.06 -8.73
N ARG A 29 -95.93 19.85 -9.13
CA ARG A 29 -97.32 19.41 -9.01
C ARG A 29 -97.75 19.24 -7.55
N LEU A 30 -96.88 18.65 -6.73
CA LEU A 30 -97.06 18.52 -5.28
C LEU A 30 -97.11 19.89 -4.62
N ALA A 31 -96.17 20.79 -4.92
CA ALA A 31 -96.15 22.16 -4.45
C ALA A 31 -97.47 22.88 -4.76
N LYS A 32 -97.96 22.82 -6.01
CA LYS A 32 -99.25 23.43 -6.38
C LYS A 32 -100.45 22.88 -5.59
N ALA A 33 -100.49 21.56 -5.37
CA ALA A 33 -101.54 20.94 -4.56
C ALA A 33 -101.43 21.38 -3.09
N THR A 34 -100.22 21.41 -2.54
CA THR A 34 -99.93 21.89 -1.19
C THR A 34 -100.33 23.35 -1.01
N ILE A 35 -99.93 24.24 -1.92
CA ILE A 35 -100.30 25.67 -1.90
C ILE A 35 -101.82 25.84 -1.94
N SER A 36 -102.51 25.09 -2.79
CA SER A 36 -103.98 25.12 -2.85
C SER A 36 -104.61 24.70 -1.52
N ASN A 37 -104.09 23.65 -0.87
CA ASN A 37 -104.57 23.22 0.44
C ASN A 37 -104.25 24.25 1.52
N LEU A 38 -103.04 24.82 1.53
CA LEU A 38 -102.63 25.86 2.47
C LEU A 38 -103.48 27.13 2.31
N LYS A 39 -103.84 27.53 1.08
CA LYS A 39 -104.78 28.63 0.81
C LYS A 39 -106.17 28.37 1.42
N LYS A 40 -106.68 27.14 1.31
CA LYS A 40 -107.96 26.76 1.92
C LYS A 40 -107.90 26.78 3.45
N ILE A 41 -106.83 26.24 4.02
CA ILE A 41 -106.61 26.22 5.47
C ILE A 41 -106.48 27.66 5.99
N LEU A 42 -105.65 28.49 5.36
CA LEU A 42 -105.49 29.90 5.73
C LEU A 42 -106.82 30.65 5.67
N LYS A 43 -107.59 30.48 4.60
CA LYS A 43 -108.92 31.07 4.48
C LYS A 43 -109.84 30.60 5.61
N GLY A 44 -109.92 29.30 5.88
CA GLY A 44 -110.76 28.78 6.95
C GLY A 44 -110.37 29.28 8.35
N ILE A 45 -109.08 29.50 8.60
CA ILE A 45 -108.59 30.09 9.85
C ILE A 45 -109.01 31.55 9.97
N LEU A 46 -108.87 32.34 8.89
CA LEU A 46 -109.26 33.75 8.88
C LEU A 46 -110.78 33.92 9.05
N ASP A 47 -111.57 33.09 8.36
CA ASP A 47 -113.02 33.06 8.47
C ASP A 47 -113.43 32.69 9.90
N TYR A 48 -112.83 31.65 10.51
CA TYR A 48 -113.08 31.28 11.91
C TYR A 48 -112.73 32.39 12.91
N ASN A 49 -111.61 33.08 12.70
CA ASN A 49 -111.18 34.15 13.60
C ASN A 49 -112.12 35.37 13.53
N HIS A 50 -112.64 35.67 12.32
CA HIS A 50 -113.57 36.77 12.13
C HIS A 50 -114.99 36.43 12.60
N GLU A 51 -115.51 35.26 12.24
CA GLU A 51 -116.91 34.87 12.46
C GLU A 51 -117.17 34.29 13.86
N ILE A 52 -116.24 33.50 14.41
CA ILE A 52 -116.44 32.79 15.68
C ILE A 52 -115.75 33.47 16.84
N LEU A 53 -114.51 33.94 16.65
CA LEU A 53 -113.76 34.62 17.73
C LEU A 53 -114.06 36.12 17.82
N GLY A 54 -114.67 36.71 16.80
CA GLY A 54 -115.02 38.14 16.75
C GLY A 54 -113.82 39.09 16.83
N GLN A 55 -112.61 38.59 16.55
CA GLN A 55 -111.38 39.37 16.61
C GLN A 55 -110.93 39.76 15.20
N GLN A 56 -110.59 41.03 15.01
CA GLN A 56 -109.87 41.46 13.83
C GLN A 56 -108.37 41.30 14.07
N ILE A 57 -107.70 40.58 13.19
CA ILE A 57 -106.24 40.42 13.21
C ILE A 57 -105.61 41.74 12.72
N ASN A 58 -105.58 42.74 13.59
CA ASN A 58 -104.93 44.00 13.30
C ASN A 58 -103.45 43.85 13.74
N ASP A 59 -102.52 44.13 12.81
CA ASP A 59 -101.05 44.10 12.96
C ASP A 59 -100.32 42.73 12.78
N PHE A 60 -100.94 41.70 12.17
CA PHE A 60 -100.24 40.47 11.78
C PHE A 60 -100.02 40.38 10.26
N THR A 61 -98.78 40.13 9.83
CA THR A 61 -98.47 39.84 8.42
C THR A 61 -98.93 38.43 8.06
N LEU A 62 -99.86 38.31 7.11
CA LEU A 62 -100.37 37.02 6.65
C LEU A 62 -99.26 36.14 6.04
N PRO A 63 -99.25 34.82 6.30
CA PRO A 63 -98.24 33.92 5.78
C PRO A 63 -98.34 33.75 4.26
N ASP A 64 -97.21 33.81 3.55
CA ASP A 64 -97.15 33.52 2.13
C ASP A 64 -97.12 32.00 1.88
N VAL A 65 -98.31 31.47 1.63
CA VAL A 65 -98.53 30.06 1.29
C VAL A 65 -97.82 29.58 0.02
N ASN A 66 -97.43 30.47 -0.89
CA ASN A 66 -96.66 30.07 -2.08
C ASN A 66 -95.20 29.76 -1.69
N LEU A 67 -94.58 30.60 -0.85
CA LEU A 67 -93.22 30.35 -0.33
C LEU A 67 -93.15 29.08 0.53
N ILE A 68 -94.19 28.79 1.32
CA ILE A 68 -94.28 27.53 2.08
C ILE A 68 -94.34 26.32 1.14
N GLY A 69 -95.17 26.36 0.10
CA GLY A 69 -95.38 25.22 -0.77
C GLY A 69 -94.26 24.98 -1.79
N GLU A 70 -93.58 26.02 -2.27
CA GLU A 70 -92.51 25.91 -3.28
C GLU A 70 -91.11 25.75 -2.67
N HIS A 71 -90.84 26.42 -1.55
CA HIS A 71 -89.50 26.47 -0.96
C HIS A 71 -89.41 25.85 0.44
N SER A 72 -90.52 25.34 0.99
CA SER A 72 -90.58 24.83 2.37
C SER A 72 -90.04 25.86 3.38
N ASP A 73 -90.35 27.14 3.17
CA ASP A 73 -89.86 28.23 4.01
C ASP A 73 -90.39 28.09 5.45
N ALA A 74 -89.47 27.83 6.38
CA ALA A 74 -89.77 27.62 7.79
C ALA A 74 -90.30 28.88 8.48
N ALA A 75 -89.93 30.09 8.01
CA ALA A 75 -90.39 31.34 8.60
C ALA A 75 -91.87 31.61 8.26
N GLU A 76 -92.27 31.38 7.00
CA GLU A 76 -93.66 31.49 6.56
C GLU A 76 -94.55 30.40 7.16
N LEU A 77 -94.02 29.17 7.24
CA LEU A 77 -94.71 28.07 7.92
C LEU A 77 -94.90 28.39 9.41
N GLY A 78 -93.90 28.99 10.06
CA GLY A 78 -93.98 29.48 11.43
C GLY A 78 -95.10 30.51 11.62
N ARG A 79 -95.24 31.48 10.71
CA ARG A 79 -96.34 32.45 10.71
C ARG A 79 -97.72 31.78 10.57
N MET A 80 -97.83 30.79 9.69
CA MET A 80 -99.08 30.04 9.50
C MET A 80 -99.45 29.22 10.74
N LEU A 81 -98.48 28.55 11.36
CA LEU A 81 -98.70 27.83 12.62
C LEU A 81 -99.04 28.77 13.77
N GLN A 82 -98.50 29.99 13.80
CA GLN A 82 -98.83 31.01 14.81
C GLN A 82 -100.28 31.47 14.72
N LEU A 83 -100.85 31.59 13.51
CA LEU A 83 -102.28 31.87 13.33
C LEU A 83 -103.17 30.73 13.85
N ILE A 84 -102.80 29.48 13.55
CA ILE A 84 -103.50 28.28 14.05
C ILE A 84 -103.45 28.26 15.58
N LEU A 85 -102.28 28.55 16.15
CA LEU A 85 -102.09 28.61 17.60
C LEU A 85 -102.91 29.74 18.24
N GLY A 86 -102.92 30.92 17.63
CA GLY A 86 -103.74 32.05 18.08
C GLY A 86 -105.23 31.70 18.12
N CYS A 87 -105.72 30.97 17.12
CA CYS A 87 -107.10 30.46 17.12
C CYS A 87 -107.33 29.41 18.21
N ALA A 88 -106.36 28.51 18.41
CA ALA A 88 -106.45 27.45 19.42
C ALA A 88 -106.38 27.96 20.88
N VAL A 89 -105.73 29.09 21.14
CA VAL A 89 -105.68 29.72 22.47
C VAL A 89 -106.97 30.51 22.77
N ASN A 90 -107.67 30.98 21.74
CA ASN A 90 -108.87 31.80 21.88
C ASN A 90 -110.19 31.00 21.80
N CYS A 91 -110.15 29.71 21.47
CA CYS A 91 -111.34 28.86 21.40
C CYS A 91 -111.91 28.53 22.81
N GLU A 92 -113.18 28.12 22.88
CA GLU A 92 -113.86 27.81 24.16
C GLU A 92 -113.18 26.66 24.95
N GLN A 93 -112.47 25.77 24.25
CA GLN A 93 -111.73 24.64 24.83
C GLN A 93 -110.31 25.00 25.31
N LYS A 94 -109.92 26.28 25.33
CA LYS A 94 -108.57 26.75 25.71
C LYS A 94 -108.05 26.21 27.04
N GLN A 95 -108.94 25.96 28.02
CA GLN A 95 -108.56 25.47 29.35
C GLN A 95 -108.01 24.02 29.31
N ALA A 96 -108.37 23.22 28.31
CA ALA A 96 -107.89 21.85 28.15
C ALA A 96 -106.59 21.75 27.32
N LEU A 97 -106.41 22.62 26.32
CA LEU A 97 -105.30 22.54 25.35
C LEU A 97 -104.01 23.24 25.83
N PHE A 98 -104.13 24.31 26.62
CA PHE A 98 -102.99 25.14 27.03
C PHE A 98 -101.93 24.40 27.89
N PRO A 99 -102.31 23.57 28.89
CA PRO A 99 -101.34 22.84 29.70
C PRO A 99 -100.49 21.85 28.88
N ASP A 100 -101.13 21.13 27.94
CA ASP A 100 -100.46 20.14 27.08
C ASP A 100 -99.48 20.82 26.09
N LEU A 101 -99.92 21.92 25.47
CA LEU A 101 -99.05 22.73 24.60
C LEU A 101 -97.85 23.32 25.34
N CYS A 102 -98.04 23.82 26.56
CA CYS A 102 -96.96 24.35 27.39
C CYS A 102 -95.94 23.25 27.75
N LEU A 103 -96.42 22.07 28.15
CA LEU A 103 -95.58 20.91 28.43
C LEU A 103 -94.80 20.48 27.18
N GLN A 104 -95.45 20.41 26.03
CA GLN A 104 -94.80 20.04 24.77
C GLN A 104 -93.76 21.07 24.34
N HIS A 105 -94.02 22.37 24.50
CA HIS A 105 -93.02 23.42 24.25
C HIS A 105 -91.81 23.27 25.19
N GLN A 106 -92.04 23.02 26.49
CA GLN A 106 -90.96 22.77 27.45
C GLN A 106 -90.14 21.52 27.11
N LEU A 107 -90.79 20.44 26.66
CA LEU A 107 -90.11 19.21 26.22
C LEU A 107 -89.30 19.43 24.94
N CYS A 108 -89.85 20.10 23.93
CA CYS A 108 -89.14 20.48 22.71
C CYS A 108 -87.93 21.37 23.01
N ARG A 109 -88.10 22.34 23.92
CA ARG A 109 -86.99 23.20 24.36
C ARG A 109 -85.88 22.39 25.03
N LYS A 110 -86.21 21.49 25.97
CA LYS A 110 -85.22 20.61 26.62
C LYS A 110 -84.50 19.69 25.62
N ARG A 111 -85.22 19.14 24.64
CA ARG A 111 -84.63 18.31 23.58
C ARG A 111 -83.67 19.10 22.70
N LEU A 112 -84.01 20.35 22.36
CA LEU A 112 -83.14 21.23 21.60
C LEU A 112 -81.91 21.64 22.41
N GLU A 113 -82.08 21.97 23.70
CA GLU A 113 -80.97 22.27 24.61
C GLU A 113 -80.02 21.07 24.74
N ALA A 114 -80.54 19.84 24.91
CA ALA A 114 -79.73 18.63 24.92
C ALA A 114 -78.96 18.41 23.60
N ALA A 115 -79.63 18.53 22.44
CA ALA A 115 -78.96 18.39 21.14
C ALA A 115 -77.88 19.45 20.94
N LYS A 116 -78.12 20.70 21.38
CA LYS A 116 -77.13 21.78 21.32
C LYS A 116 -75.91 21.46 22.21
N ASP A 117 -76.14 20.92 23.40
CA ASP A 117 -75.05 20.49 24.28
C ASP A 117 -74.26 19.31 23.69
N ASP A 118 -74.92 18.33 23.07
CA ASP A 118 -74.27 17.22 22.37
C ASP A 118 -73.39 17.72 21.21
N TYR A 119 -73.90 18.67 20.41
CA TYR A 119 -73.11 19.28 19.33
C TYR A 119 -71.94 20.09 19.86
N ARG A 120 -72.11 20.81 20.97
CA ARG A 120 -71.02 21.57 21.61
C ARG A 120 -69.91 20.63 22.09
N ILE A 121 -70.26 19.56 22.81
CA ILE A 121 -69.29 18.55 23.26
C ILE A 121 -68.57 17.94 22.05
N ARG A 122 -69.30 17.64 20.97
CA ARG A 122 -68.69 17.09 19.75
C ARG A 122 -67.72 18.07 19.08
N CYS A 123 -68.02 19.36 19.07
CA CYS A 123 -67.10 20.38 18.58
C CYS A 123 -65.85 20.46 19.45
N GLU A 124 -65.99 20.45 20.78
CA GLU A 124 -64.85 20.46 21.72
C GLU A 124 -63.96 19.20 21.54
N GLU A 125 -64.55 18.02 21.34
CA GLU A 125 -63.81 16.78 21.03
C GLU A 125 -63.02 16.88 19.72
N LEU A 126 -63.65 17.38 18.64
CA LEU A 126 -63.00 17.53 17.35
C LEU A 126 -61.90 18.59 17.37
N GLU A 127 -62.10 19.69 18.10
CA GLU A 127 -61.06 20.70 18.33
C GLU A 127 -59.86 20.11 19.07
N LYS A 128 -60.12 19.28 20.09
CA LYS A 128 -59.07 18.55 20.81
C LYS A 128 -58.32 17.59 19.88
N GLU A 129 -59.01 16.80 19.08
CA GLU A 129 -58.40 15.88 18.11
C GLU A 129 -57.54 16.63 17.08
N ILE A 130 -58.03 17.78 16.57
CA ILE A 130 -57.25 18.66 15.67
C ILE A 130 -56.00 19.18 16.37
N SER A 131 -56.09 19.57 17.65
CA SER A 131 -54.94 20.05 18.41
C SER A 131 -53.89 18.95 18.65
N GLU A 132 -54.33 17.74 18.97
CA GLU A 132 -53.45 16.57 19.16
C GLU A 132 -52.77 16.18 17.83
N LEU A 133 -53.52 16.16 16.72
CA LEU A 133 -52.96 15.88 15.40
C LEU A 133 -51.97 16.96 14.94
N ARG A 134 -52.20 18.23 15.27
CA ARG A 134 -51.25 19.32 15.00
C ARG A 134 -49.97 19.14 15.80
N GLN A 135 -50.07 18.86 17.09
CA GLN A 135 -48.91 18.59 17.94
C GLN A 135 -48.10 17.39 17.39
N GLN A 136 -48.77 16.30 17.02
CA GLN A 136 -48.10 15.16 16.39
C GLN A 136 -47.41 15.52 15.07
N ASN A 137 -48.01 16.41 14.27
CA ASN A 137 -47.39 16.87 13.03
C ASN A 137 -46.13 17.71 13.28
N ASP A 138 -46.17 18.57 14.29
CA ASP A 138 -45.03 19.38 14.71
C ASP A 138 -43.89 18.48 15.23
N GLU A 139 -44.21 17.49 16.07
CA GLU A 139 -43.24 16.49 16.56
C GLU A 139 -42.61 15.70 15.39
N LEU A 140 -43.42 15.23 14.43
CA LEU A 140 -42.91 14.55 13.23
C LEU A 140 -42.02 15.45 12.37
N THR A 141 -42.33 16.74 12.31
CA THR A 141 -41.52 17.73 11.58
C THR A 141 -40.18 17.93 12.28
N THR A 142 -40.16 18.09 13.60
CA THR A 142 -38.90 18.20 14.37
C THR A 142 -38.01 16.97 14.23
N LEU A 143 -38.59 15.76 14.26
CA LEU A 143 -37.85 14.51 14.04
C LEU A 143 -37.29 14.41 12.62
N ALA A 144 -38.02 14.93 11.61
CA ALA A 144 -37.53 14.98 10.24
C ALA A 144 -36.33 15.93 10.09
N ASP A 145 -36.37 17.08 10.75
CA ASP A 145 -35.26 18.04 10.78
C ASP A 145 -34.02 17.47 11.48
N GLU A 146 -34.21 16.78 12.61
CA GLU A 146 -33.12 16.07 13.32
C GLU A 146 -32.51 14.96 12.46
N ALA A 147 -33.34 14.16 11.79
CA ALA A 147 -32.88 13.11 10.87
C ALA A 147 -32.07 13.70 9.70
N GLN A 148 -32.45 14.88 9.20
CA GLN A 148 -31.70 15.57 8.16
C GLN A 148 -30.37 16.12 8.68
N SER A 149 -30.34 16.71 9.89
CA SER A 149 -29.10 17.17 10.52
C SER A 149 -28.11 16.02 10.77
N LEU A 150 -28.59 14.87 11.26
CA LEU A 150 -27.76 13.69 11.49
C LEU A 150 -27.22 13.13 10.16
N LYS A 151 -28.00 13.20 9.09
CA LYS A 151 -27.54 12.81 7.76
C LYS A 151 -26.40 13.71 7.27
N ASP A 152 -26.51 15.02 7.45
CA ASP A 152 -25.47 15.97 7.08
C ASP A 152 -24.18 15.72 7.90
N GLU A 153 -24.31 15.41 9.20
CA GLU A 153 -23.17 15.01 10.04
C GLU A 153 -22.50 13.72 9.55
N ILE A 154 -23.29 12.70 9.18
CA ILE A 154 -22.77 11.46 8.60
C ILE A 154 -22.00 11.74 7.30
N ASP A 155 -22.49 12.64 6.44
CA ASP A 155 -21.82 12.98 5.20
C ASP A 155 -20.51 13.75 5.44
N VAL A 156 -20.44 14.63 6.44
CA VAL A 156 -19.19 15.24 6.90
C VAL A 156 -18.21 14.18 7.41
N LEU A 157 -18.68 13.24 8.23
CA LEU A 157 -17.85 12.16 8.76
C LEU A 157 -17.33 11.25 7.63
N ARG A 158 -18.15 10.94 6.63
CA ARG A 158 -17.70 10.20 5.42
C ARG A 158 -16.59 10.93 4.68
N HIS A 159 -16.73 12.23 4.44
CA HIS A 159 -15.66 13.00 3.80
C HIS A 159 -14.37 13.00 4.65
N SER A 160 -14.50 13.10 5.97
CA SER A 160 -13.34 13.02 6.88
C SER A 160 -12.67 11.63 6.82
N SER A 161 -13.46 10.55 6.76
CA SER A 161 -12.97 9.18 6.59
C SER A 161 -12.21 9.01 5.28
N ASP A 162 -12.74 9.52 4.15
CA ASP A 162 -12.04 9.47 2.86
C ASP A 162 -10.70 10.21 2.90
N LYS A 163 -10.63 11.31 3.65
CA LYS A 163 -9.38 12.04 3.86
C LYS A 163 -8.39 11.21 4.67
N VAL A 164 -8.84 10.52 5.71
CA VAL A 164 -8.02 9.59 6.49
C VAL A 164 -7.48 8.47 5.61
N SER A 165 -8.32 7.81 4.80
CA SER A 165 -7.86 6.74 3.89
C SER A 165 -6.81 7.23 2.88
N LYS A 166 -6.92 8.47 2.38
CA LYS A 166 -5.89 9.08 1.52
C LYS A 166 -4.58 9.30 2.26
N LEU A 167 -4.63 9.78 3.50
CA LEU A 167 -3.45 9.98 4.34
C LEU A 167 -2.79 8.65 4.71
N GLU A 168 -3.58 7.62 5.02
CA GLU A 168 -3.10 6.25 5.25
C GLU A 168 -2.36 5.71 4.03
N GLY A 169 -2.91 5.89 2.83
CA GLY A 169 -2.23 5.52 1.58
C GLY A 169 -0.90 6.27 1.37
N GLN A 170 -0.84 7.55 1.73
CA GLN A 170 0.41 8.32 1.67
C GLN A 170 1.43 7.81 2.69
N VAL A 171 1.02 7.53 3.92
CA VAL A 171 1.88 6.95 4.97
C VAL A 171 2.45 5.62 4.52
N GLU A 172 1.63 4.75 3.92
CA GLU A 172 2.09 3.45 3.41
C GLU A 172 3.11 3.62 2.28
N SER A 173 2.90 4.59 1.38
CA SER A 173 3.88 4.92 0.34
C SER A 173 5.22 5.43 0.92
N TYR A 174 5.18 6.17 2.03
CA TYR A 174 6.38 6.66 2.71
C TYR A 174 7.09 5.56 3.49
N LYS A 175 6.36 4.62 4.11
CA LYS A 175 6.97 3.43 4.73
C LYS A 175 7.73 2.60 3.71
N LYS A 176 7.14 2.33 2.54
CA LYS A 176 7.82 1.61 1.46
C LYS A 176 9.11 2.32 1.02
N LYS A 177 9.06 3.64 0.85
CA LYS A 177 10.28 4.44 0.55
C LYS A 177 11.34 4.35 1.64
N LEU A 178 10.95 4.25 2.92
CA LEU A 178 11.89 4.08 4.03
C LEU A 178 12.51 2.68 4.04
N GLU A 179 11.75 1.64 3.70
CA GLU A 179 12.27 0.28 3.51
C GLU A 179 13.30 0.24 2.38
N ASP A 180 12.98 0.83 1.22
CA ASP A 180 13.89 0.96 0.07
C ASP A 180 15.18 1.72 0.45
N LEU A 181 15.06 2.81 1.22
CA LEU A 181 16.22 3.53 1.76
C LEU A 181 17.04 2.68 2.74
N GLY A 182 16.38 1.83 3.53
CA GLY A 182 17.02 0.86 4.41
C GLY A 182 17.84 -0.16 3.62
N ASP A 183 17.28 -0.70 2.55
CA ASP A 183 17.97 -1.64 1.66
C ASP A 183 19.15 -0.99 0.93
N LEU A 184 18.97 0.23 0.43
CA LEU A 184 20.06 0.98 -0.19
C LEU A 184 21.21 1.24 0.80
N ARG A 185 20.90 1.57 2.07
CA ARG A 185 21.92 1.70 3.13
C ARG A 185 22.66 0.39 3.39
N ARG A 186 21.97 -0.75 3.41
CA ARG A 186 22.62 -2.07 3.53
C ARG A 186 23.52 -2.36 2.34
N GLN A 187 23.08 -2.04 1.13
CA GLN A 187 23.87 -2.21 -0.09
C GLN A 187 25.13 -1.34 -0.08
N VAL A 188 25.03 -0.08 0.36
CA VAL A 188 26.18 0.81 0.54
C VAL A 188 27.18 0.21 1.53
N LYS A 189 26.72 -0.27 2.69
CA LYS A 189 27.59 -0.90 3.69
C LYS A 189 28.31 -2.14 3.14
N LEU A 190 27.60 -2.99 2.39
CA LEU A 190 28.21 -4.15 1.73
C LEU A 190 29.27 -3.76 0.69
N LEU A 191 29.04 -2.67 -0.06
CA LEU A 191 30.02 -2.15 -1.00
C LEU A 191 31.24 -1.55 -0.30
N GLU A 192 31.05 -0.85 0.82
CA GLU A 192 32.14 -0.33 1.66
C GLU A 192 32.99 -1.46 2.26
N GLU A 193 32.35 -2.53 2.76
CA GLU A 193 33.05 -3.73 3.26
C GLU A 193 33.86 -4.40 2.15
N LYS A 194 33.27 -4.59 0.96
CA LYS A 194 33.98 -5.13 -0.21
C LYS A 194 35.17 -4.25 -0.62
N ASN A 195 35.00 -2.93 -0.62
CA ASN A 195 36.08 -2.00 -0.95
C ASN A 195 37.22 -2.08 0.07
N THR A 196 36.89 -2.23 1.36
CA THR A 196 37.89 -2.43 2.42
C THR A 196 38.67 -3.74 2.22
N ILE A 197 37.99 -4.82 1.85
CA ILE A 197 38.64 -6.11 1.53
C ILE A 197 39.54 -5.97 0.30
N TYR A 198 39.08 -5.29 -0.76
CA TYR A 198 39.93 -5.04 -1.93
C TYR A 198 41.17 -4.22 -1.57
N MET A 199 41.03 -3.18 -0.74
CA MET A 199 42.16 -2.40 -0.25
C MET A 199 43.15 -3.24 0.55
N GLN A 200 42.68 -4.10 1.46
CA GLN A 200 43.53 -5.02 2.23
C GLN A 200 44.28 -6.01 1.30
N ASN A 201 43.58 -6.56 0.30
CA ASN A 201 44.20 -7.44 -0.69
C ASN A 201 45.27 -6.72 -1.51
N THR A 202 45.01 -5.47 -1.93
CA THR A 202 46.00 -4.65 -2.64
C THR A 202 47.25 -4.43 -1.78
N VAL A 203 47.09 -4.06 -0.50
CA VAL A 203 48.23 -3.87 0.42
C VAL A 203 49.02 -5.18 0.60
N SER A 204 48.34 -6.32 0.77
CA SER A 204 48.99 -7.63 0.87
C SER A 204 49.80 -7.98 -0.39
N LEU A 205 49.21 -7.75 -1.57
CA LEU A 205 49.89 -7.97 -2.85
C LEU A 205 51.09 -7.03 -3.04
N GLU A 206 50.99 -5.77 -2.60
CA GLU A 206 52.11 -4.82 -2.60
C GLU A 206 53.26 -5.28 -1.68
N GLU A 207 52.93 -5.87 -0.53
CA GLU A 207 53.92 -6.40 0.39
C GLU A 207 54.63 -7.65 -0.18
N GLU A 208 53.88 -8.56 -0.79
CA GLU A 208 54.45 -9.70 -1.51
C GLU A 208 55.32 -9.26 -2.69
N LEU A 209 54.91 -8.23 -3.44
CA LEU A 209 55.73 -7.62 -4.49
C LEU A 209 57.03 -7.05 -3.92
N ARG A 210 56.99 -6.43 -2.72
CA ARG A 210 58.16 -5.89 -2.04
C ARG A 210 59.15 -7.00 -1.67
N LYS A 211 58.65 -8.12 -1.13
CA LYS A 211 59.46 -9.31 -0.81
C LYS A 211 60.08 -9.92 -2.07
N ALA A 212 59.29 -10.08 -3.14
CA ALA A 212 59.77 -10.59 -4.41
C ALA A 212 60.87 -9.71 -5.01
N ASN A 213 60.72 -8.38 -4.92
CA ASN A 213 61.75 -7.44 -5.37
C ASN A 213 63.03 -7.52 -4.52
N ALA A 214 62.93 -7.71 -3.21
CA ALA A 214 64.09 -7.91 -2.35
C ALA A 214 64.83 -9.22 -2.69
N ALA A 215 64.10 -10.33 -2.88
CA ALA A 215 64.65 -11.60 -3.33
C ALA A 215 65.31 -11.49 -4.71
N ARG A 216 64.71 -10.72 -5.63
CA ARG A 216 65.31 -10.42 -6.94
C ARG A 216 66.62 -9.66 -6.81
N GLY A 217 66.69 -8.69 -5.88
CA GLY A 217 67.93 -7.98 -5.55
C GLY A 217 69.02 -8.94 -5.06
N GLN A 218 68.68 -9.87 -4.16
CA GLN A 218 69.60 -10.90 -3.69
C GLN A 218 70.06 -11.82 -4.83
N LEU A 219 69.15 -12.29 -5.67
CA LEU A 219 69.49 -13.11 -6.84
C LEU A 219 70.50 -12.40 -7.75
N GLU A 220 70.33 -11.10 -7.97
CA GLU A 220 71.25 -10.33 -8.82
C GLU A 220 72.63 -10.16 -8.18
N THR A 221 72.70 -10.06 -6.85
CA THR A 221 73.99 -10.12 -6.12
C THR A 221 74.66 -11.49 -6.25
N TYR A 222 73.90 -12.58 -6.11
CA TYR A 222 74.44 -13.94 -6.29
C TYR A 222 74.91 -14.17 -7.73
N LYS A 223 74.17 -13.71 -8.74
CA LYS A 223 74.64 -13.77 -10.14
C LYS A 223 75.96 -13.04 -10.33
N ARG A 224 76.12 -11.85 -9.74
CA ARG A 224 77.39 -11.11 -9.81
C ARG A 224 78.53 -11.89 -9.14
N GLN A 225 78.28 -12.49 -7.98
CA GLN A 225 79.26 -13.35 -7.30
C GLN A 225 79.64 -14.58 -8.15
N VAL A 226 78.67 -15.22 -8.81
CA VAL A 226 78.92 -16.34 -9.72
C VAL A 226 79.82 -15.92 -10.88
N VAL A 227 79.56 -14.76 -11.50
CA VAL A 227 80.39 -14.23 -12.58
C VAL A 227 81.81 -13.90 -12.09
N GLU A 228 81.95 -13.28 -10.90
CA GLU A 228 83.27 -13.02 -10.30
C GLU A 228 84.04 -14.32 -10.01
N LEU A 229 83.37 -15.33 -9.46
CA LEU A 229 83.98 -16.65 -9.22
C LEU A 229 84.35 -17.36 -10.52
N GLN A 230 83.53 -17.26 -11.58
CA GLN A 230 83.86 -17.78 -12.91
C GLN A 230 85.09 -17.08 -13.50
N ASN A 231 85.20 -15.76 -13.36
CA ASN A 231 86.37 -15.01 -13.81
C ASN A 231 87.63 -15.43 -13.03
N ARG A 232 87.53 -15.56 -11.70
CA ARG A 232 88.63 -16.07 -10.87
C ARG A 232 89.04 -17.49 -11.27
N LEU A 233 88.08 -18.38 -11.49
CA LEU A 233 88.33 -19.74 -11.95
C LEU A 233 89.02 -19.74 -13.31
N SER A 234 88.58 -18.88 -14.25
CA SER A 234 89.23 -18.72 -15.55
C SER A 234 90.67 -18.24 -15.41
N ASP A 235 90.94 -17.29 -14.51
CA ASP A 235 92.29 -16.77 -14.29
C ASP A 235 93.21 -17.77 -13.59
N GLU A 236 92.71 -18.54 -12.62
CA GLU A 236 93.45 -19.66 -12.02
C GLU A 236 93.70 -20.78 -13.04
N SER A 237 92.74 -21.08 -13.91
CA SER A 237 92.94 -22.01 -15.04
C SER A 237 94.07 -21.53 -15.95
N LYS A 238 94.05 -20.25 -16.37
CA LYS A 238 95.14 -19.67 -17.19
C LYS A 238 96.49 -19.70 -16.48
N LYS A 239 96.53 -19.53 -15.16
CA LYS A 239 97.78 -19.65 -14.38
C LYS A 239 98.26 -21.10 -14.32
N ALA A 240 97.36 -22.05 -14.10
CA ALA A 240 97.67 -23.47 -14.13
C ALA A 240 98.24 -23.87 -15.49
N ASP A 241 97.63 -23.41 -16.59
CA ASP A 241 98.13 -23.66 -17.96
C ASP A 241 99.53 -23.09 -18.17
N LYS A 242 99.82 -21.88 -17.66
CA LYS A 242 101.17 -21.28 -17.72
C LYS A 242 102.20 -22.11 -16.94
N LEU A 243 101.86 -22.54 -15.72
CA LEU A 243 102.75 -23.36 -14.90
C LEU A 243 102.97 -24.74 -15.53
N ASP A 244 101.95 -25.35 -16.13
CA ASP A 244 102.08 -26.61 -16.85
C ASP A 244 103.01 -26.47 -18.07
N PHE A 245 102.92 -25.36 -18.81
CA PHE A 245 103.85 -25.06 -19.89
C PHE A 245 105.29 -24.88 -19.40
N GLU A 246 105.49 -24.12 -18.31
CA GLU A 246 106.82 -23.95 -17.70
C GLU A 246 107.40 -25.26 -17.17
N TYR A 247 106.56 -26.09 -16.55
CA TYR A 247 106.92 -27.42 -16.08
C TYR A 247 107.33 -28.33 -17.25
N LYS A 248 106.55 -28.37 -18.33
CA LYS A 248 106.89 -29.12 -19.56
C LYS A 248 108.23 -28.66 -20.13
N ARG A 249 108.46 -27.34 -20.25
CA ARG A 249 109.72 -26.77 -20.73
C ARG A 249 110.91 -27.15 -19.84
N LEU A 250 110.75 -27.07 -18.52
CA LEU A 250 111.79 -27.46 -17.56
C LEU A 250 112.05 -28.97 -17.62
N LYS A 251 110.99 -29.78 -17.74
CA LYS A 251 111.10 -31.24 -17.90
C LYS A 251 111.86 -31.59 -19.18
N GLU A 252 111.55 -30.98 -20.31
CA GLU A 252 112.30 -31.16 -21.56
C GLU A 252 113.78 -30.79 -21.41
N LYS A 253 114.08 -29.71 -20.66
CA LYS A 253 115.46 -29.33 -20.35
C LYS A 253 116.16 -30.36 -19.46
N VAL A 254 115.48 -30.88 -18.44
CA VAL A 254 115.99 -31.95 -17.57
C VAL A 254 116.22 -33.22 -18.38
N ASP A 255 115.26 -33.62 -19.22
CA ASP A 255 115.37 -34.79 -20.11
C ASP A 255 116.52 -34.61 -21.10
N GLY A 256 116.73 -33.40 -21.64
CA GLY A 256 117.85 -33.05 -22.49
C GLY A 256 119.20 -33.18 -21.78
N LEU A 257 119.32 -32.60 -20.58
CA LEU A 257 120.51 -32.74 -19.73
C LEU A 257 120.75 -34.18 -19.29
N GLN A 258 119.69 -34.95 -19.06
CA GLN A 258 119.79 -36.37 -18.70
C GLN A 258 120.34 -37.19 -19.88
N LYS A 259 119.87 -36.93 -21.10
CA LYS A 259 120.42 -37.54 -22.32
C LYS A 259 121.88 -37.17 -22.54
N GLU A 260 122.26 -35.91 -22.32
CA GLU A 260 123.65 -35.46 -22.41
C GLU A 260 124.52 -36.10 -21.34
N LYS A 261 124.04 -36.17 -20.09
CA LYS A 261 124.72 -36.90 -19.01
C LYS A 261 124.92 -38.37 -19.36
N ASP A 262 123.90 -39.03 -19.91
CA ASP A 262 123.97 -40.43 -20.29
C ASP A 262 124.92 -40.63 -21.48
N ARG A 263 124.94 -39.71 -22.45
CA ARG A 263 125.94 -39.68 -23.52
C ARG A 263 127.37 -39.53 -22.99
N LEU A 264 127.62 -38.56 -22.12
CA LEU A 264 128.93 -38.38 -21.48
C LEU A 264 129.32 -39.59 -20.64
N ARG A 265 128.36 -40.25 -19.98
CA ARG A 265 128.60 -41.52 -19.28
C ARG A 265 129.04 -42.60 -20.25
N THR A 266 128.38 -42.75 -21.40
CA THR A 266 128.77 -43.72 -22.43
C THR A 266 130.14 -43.39 -23.04
N GLU A 267 130.43 -42.11 -23.34
CA GLU A 267 131.74 -41.68 -23.85
C GLU A 267 132.84 -41.96 -22.81
N ARG A 268 132.57 -41.71 -21.53
CA ARG A 268 133.47 -42.06 -20.42
C ARG A 268 133.65 -43.56 -20.28
N ASP A 269 132.60 -44.37 -20.45
CA ASP A 269 132.69 -45.83 -20.40
C ASP A 269 133.46 -46.39 -21.60
N SER A 270 133.25 -45.88 -22.81
CA SER A 270 134.07 -46.27 -23.98
C SER A 270 135.53 -45.84 -23.82
N LEU A 271 135.79 -44.66 -23.24
CA LEU A 271 137.17 -44.23 -22.97
C LEU A 271 137.82 -45.11 -21.91
N LYS A 272 137.09 -45.50 -20.86
CA LYS A 272 137.56 -46.49 -19.88
C LYS A 272 137.89 -47.82 -20.56
N GLU A 273 137.03 -48.31 -21.45
CA GLU A 273 137.27 -49.52 -22.24
C GLU A 273 138.52 -49.37 -23.10
N THR A 274 138.71 -48.25 -23.81
CA THR A 274 139.96 -48.02 -24.57
C THR A 274 141.21 -47.93 -23.69
N ILE A 275 141.10 -47.38 -22.47
CA ILE A 275 142.21 -47.36 -21.51
C ILE A 275 142.51 -48.77 -21.02
N GLU A 276 141.49 -49.58 -20.73
CA GLU A 276 141.64 -50.98 -20.35
C GLU A 276 142.24 -51.83 -21.48
N GLU A 277 141.83 -51.59 -22.74
CA GLU A 277 142.44 -52.19 -23.93
C GLU A 277 143.91 -51.79 -24.09
N LEU A 278 144.24 -50.50 -23.92
CA LEU A 278 145.63 -50.01 -23.96
C LEU A 278 146.47 -50.55 -22.80
N HIS A 279 145.90 -50.71 -21.60
CA HIS A 279 146.53 -51.39 -20.47
C HIS A 279 146.75 -52.88 -20.77
N CYS A 280 145.84 -53.55 -21.48
CA CYS A 280 146.04 -54.92 -21.95
C CYS A 280 147.18 -55.01 -23.00
N VAL A 281 147.28 -54.06 -23.93
CA VAL A 281 148.38 -53.98 -24.91
C VAL A 281 149.72 -53.67 -24.22
N GLN A 282 149.75 -52.77 -23.24
CA GLN A 282 150.94 -52.50 -22.41
C GLN A 282 151.31 -53.67 -21.48
N ALA A 283 150.34 -54.41 -20.95
CA ALA A 283 150.59 -55.64 -20.19
C ALA A 283 151.16 -56.75 -21.09
N GLN A 284 150.81 -56.77 -22.38
CA GLN A 284 151.38 -57.66 -23.39
C GLN A 284 152.81 -57.26 -23.81
N GLU A 285 153.15 -55.96 -23.80
CA GLU A 285 154.51 -55.46 -24.10
C GLU A 285 155.45 -55.38 -22.86
N GLY A 286 154.91 -55.40 -21.64
CA GLY A 286 155.66 -55.19 -20.39
C GLY A 286 156.16 -56.43 -19.63
N GLN A 287 155.90 -57.66 -20.08
CA GLN A 287 156.26 -58.88 -19.33
C GLN A 287 157.27 -59.80 -20.04
N LEU A 288 158.30 -59.21 -20.64
CA LEU A 288 159.59 -59.87 -20.87
C LEU A 288 160.71 -59.05 -20.19
N THR A 289 160.77 -59.04 -18.86
CA THR A 289 162.02 -58.97 -18.06
C THR A 289 161.78 -58.95 -16.52
N THR A 290 162.15 -60.08 -15.90
CA THR A 290 162.92 -60.19 -14.63
C THR A 290 162.25 -60.01 -13.25
N GLN A 291 161.98 -61.18 -12.63
CA GLN A 291 162.19 -61.61 -11.22
C GLN A 291 162.04 -60.65 -10.02
N GLY A 292 161.17 -61.07 -9.07
CA GLY A 292 161.56 -61.31 -7.67
C GLY A 292 160.88 -60.51 -6.56
N LEU A 293 160.28 -61.25 -5.61
CA LEU A 293 159.91 -60.94 -4.19
C LEU A 293 158.46 -60.51 -3.85
N MET A 294 157.82 -61.38 -3.05
CA MET A 294 156.63 -61.24 -2.17
C MET A 294 156.86 -60.20 -1.03
N PRO A 295 155.88 -59.78 -0.16
CA PRO A 295 154.66 -60.51 0.29
C PRO A 295 153.37 -59.73 0.75
N LEU A 296 152.30 -60.53 1.02
CA LEU A 296 151.29 -60.46 2.13
C LEU A 296 149.90 -59.75 2.01
N GLY A 297 148.84 -60.56 2.32
CA GLY A 297 147.52 -60.21 2.91
C GLY A 297 146.34 -60.14 1.93
N SER A 298 145.21 -60.87 2.01
CA SER A 298 144.55 -61.59 3.13
C SER A 298 143.49 -62.60 2.59
N GLN A 299 143.34 -63.71 3.33
CA GLN A 299 142.25 -64.72 3.50
C GLN A 299 140.81 -64.36 3.05
N GLU A 300 139.88 -65.29 2.77
CA GLU A 300 139.68 -66.74 3.10
C GLU A 300 138.56 -67.29 2.15
N SER A 301 138.30 -68.57 1.87
CA SER A 301 138.52 -69.88 2.52
C SER A 301 138.31 -71.01 1.46
N SER A 302 139.26 -71.94 1.24
CA SER A 302 139.30 -73.35 1.74
C SER A 302 137.98 -74.14 1.48
N ASP A 303 137.93 -75.33 0.89
CA ASP A 303 138.81 -76.52 0.91
C ASP A 303 138.92 -77.15 -0.50
N SER A 304 140.08 -77.55 -1.03
CA SER A 304 141.12 -78.47 -0.52
C SER A 304 140.74 -79.96 -0.59
N LEU A 305 141.36 -80.62 -1.58
CA LEU A 305 141.91 -81.97 -1.47
C LEU A 305 140.95 -83.18 -1.41
N ALA A 306 140.20 -83.41 -2.49
CA ALA A 306 139.64 -84.74 -2.82
C ALA A 306 139.67 -85.05 -4.33
N ALA A 307 140.59 -84.44 -5.09
CA ALA A 307 140.61 -84.58 -6.54
C ALA A 307 141.64 -85.57 -7.09
N GLU A 308 142.37 -86.33 -6.27
CA GLU A 308 143.47 -87.18 -6.76
C GLU A 308 143.27 -88.69 -6.59
N ILE A 309 142.06 -89.15 -6.26
CA ILE A 309 141.65 -90.56 -6.37
C ILE A 309 140.21 -90.66 -6.89
N ILE A 310 139.96 -90.07 -8.05
CA ILE A 310 138.69 -90.24 -8.76
C ILE A 310 139.02 -90.53 -10.22
N THR A 311 138.77 -91.77 -10.64
CA THR A 311 138.95 -92.24 -12.01
C THR A 311 138.25 -91.31 -13.02
N PRO A 312 138.80 -91.17 -14.25
CA PRO A 312 138.28 -90.23 -15.25
C PRO A 312 136.79 -90.45 -15.56
N GLU A 313 136.28 -91.68 -15.47
CA GLU A 313 134.84 -91.96 -15.70
C GLU A 313 133.92 -91.35 -14.63
N ILE A 314 134.39 -91.20 -13.38
CA ILE A 314 133.59 -90.62 -12.29
C ILE A 314 133.63 -89.09 -12.35
N ARG A 315 134.76 -88.47 -12.76
CA ARG A 315 134.82 -87.02 -13.02
C ARG A 315 133.89 -86.61 -14.16
N GLU A 316 133.83 -87.39 -15.25
CA GLU A 316 132.92 -87.12 -16.36
C GLU A 316 131.44 -87.25 -15.94
N LYS A 317 131.09 -88.27 -15.15
CA LYS A 317 129.75 -88.40 -14.55
C LYS A 317 129.43 -87.26 -13.58
N LEU A 318 130.38 -86.81 -12.77
CA LEU A 318 130.18 -85.70 -11.83
C LEU A 318 129.95 -84.39 -12.57
N ILE A 319 130.73 -84.11 -13.63
CA ILE A 319 130.55 -82.91 -14.46
C ILE A 319 129.21 -82.98 -15.21
N ARG A 320 128.82 -84.13 -15.77
CA ARG A 320 127.49 -84.30 -16.38
C ARG A 320 126.37 -84.11 -15.38
N LEU A 321 126.45 -84.72 -14.19
CA LEU A 321 125.44 -84.57 -13.15
C LEU A 321 125.43 -83.16 -12.53
N GLN A 322 126.56 -82.47 -12.45
CA GLN A 322 126.62 -81.06 -12.05
C GLN A 322 126.02 -80.15 -13.12
N HIS A 323 126.28 -80.42 -14.39
CA HIS A 323 125.66 -79.69 -15.49
C HIS A 323 124.15 -79.97 -15.56
N GLU A 324 123.72 -81.22 -15.41
CA GLU A 324 122.31 -81.63 -15.34
C GLU A 324 121.61 -81.00 -14.13
N ASN A 325 122.20 -81.04 -12.93
CA ASN A 325 121.65 -80.33 -11.77
C ASN A 325 121.59 -78.81 -11.97
N LYS A 326 122.60 -78.21 -12.61
CA LYS A 326 122.58 -76.78 -12.94
C LYS A 326 121.46 -76.44 -13.93
N MET A 327 121.27 -77.27 -14.96
CA MET A 327 120.21 -77.09 -15.95
C MET A 327 118.82 -77.36 -15.36
N LEU A 328 118.66 -78.38 -14.52
CA LEU A 328 117.42 -78.64 -13.77
C LEU A 328 117.08 -77.49 -12.83
N LYS A 329 118.07 -76.92 -12.14
CA LYS A 329 117.87 -75.77 -11.26
C LYS A 329 117.43 -74.52 -12.03
N ILE A 330 118.05 -74.22 -13.17
CA ILE A 330 117.65 -73.08 -14.03
C ILE A 330 116.23 -73.30 -14.60
N ASN A 331 115.89 -74.52 -15.04
CA ASN A 331 114.55 -74.82 -15.54
C ASN A 331 113.48 -74.75 -14.43
N GLN A 332 113.83 -75.18 -13.22
CA GLN A 332 112.94 -75.09 -12.06
C GLN A 332 112.77 -73.64 -11.60
N GLU A 333 113.84 -72.84 -11.56
CA GLU A 333 113.79 -71.39 -11.32
C GLU A 333 112.99 -70.65 -12.40
N GLY A 334 113.05 -71.08 -13.67
CA GLY A 334 112.21 -70.55 -14.75
C GLY A 334 110.72 -70.83 -14.53
N SER A 335 110.38 -72.10 -14.26
CA SER A 335 109.01 -72.52 -13.94
C SER A 335 108.46 -71.83 -12.68
N ASP A 336 109.28 -71.69 -11.64
CA ASP A 336 108.89 -71.02 -10.40
C ASP A 336 108.74 -69.50 -10.61
N ASN A 337 109.59 -68.87 -11.43
CA ASN A 337 109.46 -67.46 -11.79
C ASN A 337 108.19 -67.18 -12.60
N GLU A 338 107.83 -68.05 -13.55
CA GLU A 338 106.57 -67.94 -14.30
C GLU A 338 105.35 -68.08 -13.36
N LYS A 339 105.42 -68.99 -12.38
CA LYS A 339 104.37 -69.18 -11.38
C LYS A 339 104.27 -67.99 -10.42
N ILE A 340 105.40 -67.41 -10.01
CA ILE A 340 105.46 -66.19 -9.19
C ILE A 340 104.87 -65.00 -9.96
N ALA A 341 105.23 -64.82 -11.23
CA ALA A 341 104.69 -63.75 -12.08
C ALA A 341 103.17 -63.88 -12.27
N LEU A 342 102.67 -65.11 -12.49
CA LEU A 342 101.23 -65.36 -12.57
C LEU A 342 100.51 -65.07 -11.25
N LEU A 343 101.08 -65.48 -10.11
CA LEU A 343 100.53 -65.18 -8.79
C LEU A 343 100.54 -63.68 -8.49
N GLN A 344 101.57 -62.94 -8.91
CA GLN A 344 101.62 -61.49 -8.78
C GLN A 344 100.57 -60.80 -9.65
N SER A 345 100.39 -61.21 -10.91
CA SER A 345 99.31 -60.70 -11.76
C SER A 345 97.93 -60.94 -11.16
N LEU A 346 97.67 -62.14 -10.62
CA LEU A 346 96.39 -62.46 -9.98
C LEU A 346 96.18 -61.69 -8.67
N LEU A 347 97.25 -61.43 -7.92
CA LEU A 347 97.21 -60.62 -6.71
C LEU A 347 96.92 -59.15 -7.04
N ASP A 348 97.54 -58.62 -8.08
CA ASP A 348 97.32 -57.26 -8.56
C ASP A 348 95.88 -57.09 -9.08
N ASP A 349 95.37 -58.06 -9.85
CA ASP A 349 93.96 -58.07 -10.30
C ASP A 349 92.98 -58.14 -9.11
N ALA A 350 93.26 -58.97 -8.11
CA ALA A 350 92.45 -59.06 -6.90
C ALA A 350 92.50 -57.75 -6.09
N ASN A 351 93.65 -57.09 -6.01
CA ASN A 351 93.81 -55.81 -5.34
C ASN A 351 93.10 -54.67 -6.07
N LEU A 352 93.17 -54.63 -7.41
CA LEU A 352 92.42 -53.68 -8.21
C LEU A 352 90.92 -53.84 -7.98
N ARG A 353 90.42 -55.07 -8.03
CA ARG A 353 88.99 -55.35 -7.78
C ARG A 353 88.57 -55.03 -6.35
N LYS A 354 89.43 -55.25 -5.36
CA LYS A 354 89.19 -54.82 -3.98
C LYS A 354 89.08 -53.30 -3.88
N ASN A 355 90.01 -52.56 -4.51
CA ASN A 355 89.99 -51.10 -4.50
C ASN A 355 88.73 -50.53 -5.18
N GLU A 356 88.32 -51.12 -6.31
CA GLU A 356 87.05 -50.77 -6.98
C GLU A 356 85.85 -50.94 -6.04
N LEU A 357 85.72 -52.12 -5.41
CA LEU A 357 84.65 -52.38 -4.46
C LEU A 357 84.69 -51.45 -3.24
N GLU A 358 85.87 -51.09 -2.74
CA GLU A 358 86.01 -50.11 -1.65
C GLU A 358 85.53 -48.71 -2.07
N THR A 359 85.82 -48.28 -3.31
CA THR A 359 85.33 -47.00 -3.83
C THR A 359 83.81 -47.01 -4.05
N GLU A 360 83.26 -48.10 -4.59
CA GLU A 360 81.82 -48.27 -4.73
C GLU A 360 81.12 -48.27 -3.36
N ASN A 361 81.69 -48.97 -2.38
CA ASN A 361 81.15 -49.00 -1.01
C ASN A 361 81.14 -47.60 -0.39
N ARG A 362 82.21 -46.81 -0.59
CA ARG A 362 82.26 -45.41 -0.12
C ARG A 362 81.17 -44.55 -0.76
N LEU A 363 80.94 -44.68 -2.07
CA LEU A 363 79.89 -43.95 -2.79
C LEU A 363 78.48 -44.37 -2.35
N VAL A 364 78.26 -45.67 -2.14
CA VAL A 364 76.99 -46.18 -1.61
C VAL A 364 76.73 -45.67 -0.20
N ASN A 365 77.74 -45.66 0.68
CA ASN A 365 77.60 -45.09 2.03
C ASN A 365 77.34 -43.58 2.00
N GLN A 366 77.94 -42.84 1.06
CA GLN A 366 77.65 -41.42 0.87
C GLN A 366 76.19 -41.19 0.45
N ARG A 367 75.68 -41.98 -0.52
CA ARG A 367 74.26 -41.93 -0.91
C ARG A 367 73.33 -42.35 0.23
N LEU A 368 73.72 -43.33 1.04
CA LEU A 368 72.96 -43.75 2.21
C LEU A 368 72.82 -42.58 3.20
N LEU A 369 73.91 -41.86 3.48
CA LEU A 369 73.89 -40.68 4.35
C LEU A 369 73.04 -39.54 3.78
N GLU A 370 73.10 -39.29 2.48
CA GLU A 370 72.26 -38.29 1.81
C GLU A 370 70.77 -38.65 1.90
N VAL A 371 70.41 -39.92 1.66
CA VAL A 371 69.04 -40.41 1.78
C VAL A 371 68.58 -40.39 3.24
N GLN A 372 69.43 -40.75 4.19
CA GLN A 372 69.14 -40.64 5.62
C GLN A 372 68.88 -39.19 6.02
N SER A 373 69.71 -38.24 5.57
CA SER A 373 69.49 -36.81 5.79
C SER A 373 68.18 -36.32 5.18
N GLN A 374 67.83 -36.76 3.97
CA GLN A 374 66.54 -36.40 3.34
C GLN A 374 65.36 -36.99 4.11
N VAL A 375 65.48 -38.22 4.61
CA VAL A 375 64.45 -38.85 5.45
C VAL A 375 64.33 -38.14 6.79
N GLU A 376 65.43 -37.76 7.43
CA GLU A 376 65.44 -36.97 8.66
C GLU A 376 64.84 -35.58 8.44
N GLU A 377 65.16 -34.92 7.32
CA GLU A 377 64.58 -33.62 6.97
C GLU A 377 63.08 -33.73 6.65
N LEU A 378 62.64 -34.79 5.99
CA LEU A 378 61.22 -35.08 5.77
C LEU A 378 60.51 -35.43 7.07
N GLN A 379 61.12 -36.23 7.96
CA GLN A 379 60.58 -36.53 9.29
C GLN A 379 60.50 -35.28 10.16
N LYS A 380 61.51 -34.41 10.10
CA LYS A 380 61.53 -33.13 10.80
C LYS A 380 60.50 -32.16 10.21
N SER A 381 60.33 -32.13 8.89
CA SER A 381 59.28 -31.37 8.21
C SER A 381 57.87 -31.90 8.55
N LEU A 382 57.72 -33.22 8.73
CA LEU A 382 56.48 -33.84 9.19
C LEU A 382 56.21 -33.55 10.68
N GLN A 383 57.26 -33.49 11.50
CA GLN A 383 57.18 -33.16 12.93
C GLN A 383 56.95 -31.65 13.17
N ASP A 384 57.52 -30.78 12.31
CA ASP A 384 57.24 -29.35 12.22
C ASP A 384 55.85 -29.07 11.61
N GLN A 385 55.28 -30.00 10.84
CA GLN A 385 53.84 -30.00 10.54
C GLN A 385 52.99 -30.45 11.73
N GLY A 386 53.55 -31.22 12.66
CA GLY A 386 52.95 -31.53 13.97
C GLY A 386 52.92 -30.31 14.91
N SER A 387 53.86 -29.36 14.80
CA SER A 387 53.82 -28.08 15.50
C SER A 387 52.88 -27.05 14.86
N LYS A 388 52.30 -27.34 13.67
CA LYS A 388 51.08 -26.70 13.15
C LYS A 388 49.78 -27.26 13.75
N ALA A 389 49.87 -27.87 14.93
CA ALA A 389 48.70 -28.20 15.73
C ALA A 389 47.85 -26.94 16.02
N GLU A 390 48.44 -25.74 16.07
CA GLU A 390 47.69 -24.50 16.26
C GLU A 390 46.81 -24.14 15.06
N ASP A 391 47.28 -24.31 13.81
CA ASP A 391 46.48 -24.07 12.60
C ASP A 391 45.40 -25.15 12.37
N SER A 392 45.70 -26.41 12.71
CA SER A 392 44.73 -27.50 12.68
C SER A 392 43.66 -27.33 13.77
N VAL A 393 44.03 -26.84 14.95
CA VAL A 393 43.10 -26.46 16.02
C VAL A 393 42.29 -25.23 15.63
N LEU A 394 42.87 -24.23 14.96
CA LEU A 394 42.16 -23.07 14.44
C LEU A 394 41.17 -23.43 13.34
N LEU A 395 41.53 -24.36 12.43
CA LEU A 395 40.62 -24.85 11.41
C LEU A 395 39.49 -25.69 12.02
N LYS A 396 39.79 -26.56 13.00
CA LYS A 396 38.76 -27.32 13.74
C LYS A 396 37.84 -26.39 14.53
N LYS A 397 38.38 -25.38 15.19
CA LYS A 397 37.61 -24.36 15.91
C LYS A 397 36.73 -23.54 14.96
N LYS A 398 37.24 -23.16 13.78
CA LYS A 398 36.41 -22.52 12.74
C LYS A 398 35.33 -23.45 12.20
N LEU A 399 35.63 -24.73 12.04
CA LEU A 399 34.65 -25.74 11.61
C LEU A 399 33.55 -25.93 12.67
N GLU A 400 33.92 -25.98 13.95
CA GLU A 400 32.99 -26.00 15.09
C GLU A 400 32.14 -24.72 15.16
N GLU A 401 32.74 -23.54 15.00
CA GLU A 401 32.00 -22.27 14.93
C GLU A 401 31.03 -22.24 13.74
N HIS A 402 31.41 -22.80 12.58
CA HIS A 402 30.53 -22.90 11.44
C HIS A 402 29.39 -23.91 11.65
N LEU A 403 29.67 -25.02 12.33
CA LEU A 403 28.65 -26.01 12.72
C LEU A 403 27.68 -25.43 13.76
N GLU A 404 28.18 -24.66 14.72
CA GLU A 404 27.37 -23.98 15.73
C GLU A 404 26.48 -22.91 15.09
N LYS A 405 27.04 -22.07 14.20
CA LYS A 405 26.25 -21.11 13.39
C LYS A 405 25.22 -21.80 12.51
N LEU A 406 25.54 -22.95 11.93
CA LEU A 406 24.60 -23.76 11.17
C LEU A 406 23.47 -24.28 12.09
N HIS A 407 23.81 -24.70 13.31
CA HIS A 407 22.83 -25.18 14.28
C HIS A 407 21.92 -24.06 14.79
N GLU A 408 22.47 -22.88 15.06
CA GLU A 408 21.74 -21.67 15.41
C GLU A 408 20.80 -21.25 14.29
N ALA A 409 21.28 -21.19 13.04
CA ALA A 409 20.47 -20.89 11.87
C ALA A 409 19.35 -21.93 11.67
N ASN A 410 19.63 -23.20 11.92
CA ASN A 410 18.65 -24.27 11.83
C ASN A 410 17.59 -24.17 12.95
N ASN A 411 17.99 -23.81 14.17
CA ASN A 411 17.09 -23.54 15.28
C ASN A 411 16.21 -22.30 15.03
N GLU A 412 16.78 -21.23 14.46
CA GLU A 412 16.00 -20.07 14.03
C GLU A 412 15.02 -20.41 12.92
N LEU A 413 15.44 -21.21 11.93
CA LEU A 413 14.54 -21.70 10.88
C LEU A 413 13.41 -22.55 11.47
N GLN A 414 13.69 -23.39 12.45
CA GLN A 414 12.67 -24.20 13.11
C GLN A 414 11.69 -23.34 13.93
N LYS A 415 12.18 -22.31 14.63
CA LYS A 415 11.32 -21.32 15.31
C LYS A 415 10.45 -20.55 14.32
N LYS A 416 11.01 -20.11 13.19
CA LYS A 416 10.26 -19.42 12.13
C LYS A 416 9.20 -20.34 11.50
N ARG A 417 9.51 -21.62 11.29
CA ARG A 417 8.55 -22.62 10.81
C ARG A 417 7.39 -22.81 11.80
N ALA A 418 7.67 -22.94 13.10
CA ALA A 418 6.62 -23.05 14.12
C ALA A 418 5.72 -21.80 14.19
N ILE A 419 6.28 -20.60 14.01
CA ILE A 419 5.49 -19.36 13.93
C ILE A 419 4.61 -19.35 12.68
N ILE A 420 5.14 -19.77 11.52
CA ILE A 420 4.36 -19.88 10.29
C ILE A 420 3.19 -20.86 10.50
N GLU A 421 3.45 -22.01 11.12
CA GLU A 421 2.45 -23.03 11.42
C GLU A 421 1.36 -22.55 12.40
N ASP A 422 1.66 -21.64 13.34
CA ASP A 422 0.66 -20.98 14.20
C ASP A 422 -0.13 -19.87 13.48
N LEU A 423 0.50 -19.17 12.53
CA LEU A 423 -0.13 -18.09 11.78
C LEU A 423 -1.03 -18.60 10.64
N GLU A 424 -0.70 -19.73 10.04
CA GLU A 424 -1.45 -20.36 8.95
C GLU A 424 -2.94 -20.61 9.28
N PRO A 425 -3.33 -21.19 10.44
CA PRO A 425 -4.74 -21.34 10.80
C PRO A 425 -5.43 -20.00 11.07
N ARG A 426 -4.72 -18.99 11.60
CA ARG A 426 -5.31 -17.65 11.80
C ARG A 426 -5.59 -16.97 10.47
N PHE A 427 -4.69 -17.09 9.51
CA PHE A 427 -4.86 -16.59 8.16
C PHE A 427 -6.02 -17.32 7.45
N ASN A 428 -6.08 -18.65 7.54
CA ASN A 428 -7.16 -19.44 6.97
C ASN A 428 -8.52 -19.07 7.56
N ASN A 429 -8.62 -18.89 8.88
CA ASN A 429 -9.85 -18.43 9.54
C ASN A 429 -10.25 -17.01 9.10
N SER A 430 -9.28 -16.10 8.97
CA SER A 430 -9.55 -14.76 8.44
C SER A 430 -10.02 -14.81 6.98
N SER A 431 -9.43 -15.69 6.16
CA SER A 431 -9.83 -15.87 4.76
C SER A 431 -11.25 -16.40 4.65
N LEU A 432 -11.59 -17.44 5.42
CA LEU A 432 -12.96 -17.97 5.50
C LEU A 432 -13.95 -16.89 5.94
N ARG A 433 -13.56 -16.07 6.93
CA ARG A 433 -14.42 -14.98 7.41
C ARG A 433 -14.65 -13.90 6.36
N ILE A 434 -13.63 -13.58 5.56
CA ILE A 434 -13.76 -12.66 4.43
C ILE A 434 -14.72 -13.24 3.39
N GLU A 435 -14.61 -14.53 3.07
CA GLU A 435 -15.49 -15.20 2.10
C GLU A 435 -16.96 -15.21 2.57
N GLU A 436 -17.21 -15.50 3.86
CA GLU A 436 -18.53 -15.41 4.48
C GLU A 436 -19.13 -13.99 4.38
N LEU A 437 -18.32 -12.96 4.67
CA LEU A 437 -18.76 -11.56 4.60
C LEU A 437 -19.03 -11.13 3.16
N GLN A 438 -18.22 -11.59 2.19
CA GLN A 438 -18.44 -11.34 0.77
C GLN A 438 -19.73 -12.01 0.27
N GLU A 439 -20.03 -13.22 0.74
CA GLU A 439 -21.29 -13.89 0.40
C GLU A 439 -22.50 -13.20 1.04
N ALA A 440 -22.40 -12.77 2.30
CA ALA A 440 -23.43 -11.98 2.95
C ALA A 440 -23.66 -10.63 2.24
N LEU A 441 -22.59 -9.97 1.78
CA LEU A 441 -22.67 -8.74 1.00
C LEU A 441 -23.39 -8.98 -0.33
N ARG A 442 -22.99 -10.01 -1.10
CA ARG A 442 -23.66 -10.38 -2.36
C ARG A 442 -25.15 -10.66 -2.15
N LYS A 443 -25.50 -11.35 -1.05
CA LYS A 443 -26.91 -11.59 -0.71
C LYS A 443 -27.66 -10.28 -0.42
N LYS A 444 -27.04 -9.34 0.29
CA LYS A 444 -27.62 -8.03 0.58
C LYS A 444 -27.77 -7.17 -0.68
N GLU A 445 -26.83 -7.22 -1.61
CA GLU A 445 -26.93 -6.57 -2.92
C GLU A 445 -28.11 -7.12 -3.73
N GLU A 446 -28.31 -8.43 -3.73
CA GLU A 446 -29.45 -9.06 -4.42
C GLU A 446 -30.79 -8.68 -3.76
N GLU A 447 -30.85 -8.64 -2.43
CA GLU A 447 -32.01 -8.15 -1.67
C GLU A 447 -32.30 -6.67 -2.00
N MET A 448 -31.26 -5.82 -2.07
CA MET A 448 -31.39 -4.41 -2.42
C MET A 448 -31.93 -4.24 -3.85
N LYS A 449 -31.40 -5.00 -4.81
CA LYS A 449 -31.85 -4.98 -6.20
C LYS A 449 -33.32 -5.41 -6.32
N GLN A 450 -33.75 -6.44 -5.59
CA GLN A 450 -35.16 -6.84 -5.54
C GLN A 450 -36.04 -5.73 -4.95
N MET A 451 -35.56 -5.04 -3.91
CA MET A 451 -36.26 -3.90 -3.34
C MET A 451 -36.36 -2.72 -4.32
N GLU A 452 -35.29 -2.39 -5.03
CA GLU A 452 -35.28 -1.37 -6.09
C GLU A 452 -36.28 -1.69 -7.21
N GLU A 453 -36.34 -2.94 -7.67
CA GLU A 453 -37.34 -3.36 -8.66
C GLU A 453 -38.77 -3.21 -8.16
N ARG A 454 -39.01 -3.52 -6.87
CA ARG A 454 -40.33 -3.31 -6.24
C ARG A 454 -40.66 -1.82 -6.16
N TYR A 455 -39.73 -0.98 -5.70
CA TYR A 455 -39.92 0.47 -5.67
C TYR A 455 -40.17 1.05 -7.06
N LYS A 456 -39.45 0.59 -8.08
CA LYS A 456 -39.66 0.99 -9.47
C LYS A 456 -41.07 0.64 -9.95
N LYS A 457 -41.59 -0.55 -9.61
CA LYS A 457 -42.98 -0.94 -9.92
C LYS A 457 -44.00 -0.05 -9.20
N TYR A 458 -43.78 0.30 -7.93
CA TYR A 458 -44.65 1.23 -7.21
C TYR A 458 -44.62 2.64 -7.80
N LEU A 459 -43.44 3.13 -8.17
CA LEU A 459 -43.26 4.40 -8.87
C LEU A 459 -43.99 4.42 -10.22
N GLU A 460 -43.87 3.37 -11.04
CA GLU A 460 -44.58 3.31 -12.32
C GLU A 460 -46.11 3.22 -12.14
N LYS A 461 -46.59 2.52 -11.11
CA LYS A 461 -48.02 2.54 -10.75
C LYS A 461 -48.48 3.95 -10.36
N ALA A 462 -47.74 4.64 -9.49
CA ALA A 462 -48.05 6.02 -9.10
C ALA A 462 -48.04 6.97 -10.31
N LYS A 463 -47.01 6.88 -11.17
CA LYS A 463 -46.96 7.64 -12.44
C LYS A 463 -48.13 7.33 -13.37
N SER A 464 -48.57 6.07 -13.44
CA SER A 464 -49.74 5.70 -14.23
C SER A 464 -51.02 6.33 -13.69
N VAL A 465 -51.21 6.32 -12.37
CA VAL A 465 -52.36 6.95 -11.71
C VAL A 465 -52.33 8.47 -11.93
N ILE A 466 -51.16 9.10 -11.81
CA ILE A 466 -50.99 10.53 -12.10
C ILE A 466 -51.30 10.81 -13.57
N ARG A 467 -50.82 10.01 -14.53
CA ARG A 467 -51.16 10.18 -15.96
C ARG A 467 -52.67 10.10 -16.22
N THR A 468 -53.39 9.22 -15.52
CA THR A 468 -54.85 9.15 -15.62
C THR A 468 -55.60 10.29 -14.92
N LEU A 469 -54.95 10.97 -13.98
CA LEU A 469 -55.48 12.12 -13.25
C LEU A 469 -55.00 13.46 -13.82
N ASP A 470 -54.06 13.47 -14.77
CA ASP A 470 -53.49 14.68 -15.36
C ASP A 470 -54.54 15.40 -16.24
N PRO A 471 -54.96 16.63 -15.87
CA PRO A 471 -56.03 17.35 -16.56
C PRO A 471 -55.73 17.64 -18.05
N LYS A 472 -54.45 17.56 -18.46
CA LYS A 472 -54.02 17.89 -19.83
C LYS A 472 -54.24 16.76 -20.85
N GLN A 473 -54.47 15.52 -20.42
CA GLN A 473 -54.72 14.40 -21.35
C GLN A 473 -56.20 13.99 -21.46
N ASN A 474 -57.08 14.54 -20.63
CA ASN A 474 -58.51 14.25 -20.68
C ASN A 474 -59.25 15.26 -21.57
N GLN A 475 -59.40 14.97 -22.87
CA GLN A 475 -60.02 15.84 -23.88
C GLN A 475 -61.51 16.18 -23.62
N GLY A 476 -62.13 15.65 -22.56
CA GLY A 476 -63.53 15.90 -22.21
C GLY A 476 -63.80 17.20 -21.43
N ALA A 477 -62.84 17.74 -20.69
CA ALA A 477 -63.07 18.90 -19.79
C ALA A 477 -62.67 20.27 -20.38
N ALA A 478 -62.02 20.29 -21.54
CA ALA A 478 -61.55 21.53 -22.18
C ALA A 478 -62.67 22.52 -22.59
N PRO A 479 -63.85 22.09 -23.09
CA PRO A 479 -64.91 23.02 -23.49
C PRO A 479 -65.57 23.71 -22.29
N GLU A 480 -65.74 22.97 -21.19
CA GLU A 480 -66.43 23.44 -19.98
C GLU A 480 -65.56 24.42 -19.19
N ILE A 481 -64.26 24.13 -19.08
CA ILE A 481 -63.29 25.06 -18.48
C ILE A 481 -63.17 26.34 -19.30
N GLN A 482 -63.24 26.25 -20.64
CA GLN A 482 -63.21 27.43 -21.50
C GLN A 482 -64.50 28.25 -21.41
N ALA A 483 -65.66 27.60 -21.31
CA ALA A 483 -66.94 28.26 -21.10
C ALA A 483 -66.99 28.97 -19.74
N LEU A 484 -66.51 28.33 -18.68
CA LEU A 484 -66.42 28.93 -17.33
C LEU A 484 -65.44 30.12 -17.29
N LYS A 485 -64.30 30.02 -17.98
CA LYS A 485 -63.39 31.17 -18.14
C LYS A 485 -64.04 32.35 -18.85
N ASN A 486 -64.80 32.09 -19.92
CA ASN A 486 -65.52 33.14 -20.63
C ASN A 486 -66.62 33.77 -19.75
N GLN A 487 -67.37 32.95 -19.00
CA GLN A 487 -68.39 33.44 -18.07
C GLN A 487 -67.79 34.28 -16.94
N LEU A 488 -66.63 33.87 -16.40
CA LEU A 488 -65.91 34.65 -15.39
C LEU A 488 -65.49 36.01 -15.95
N GLN A 489 -64.94 36.02 -17.17
CA GLN A 489 -64.51 37.24 -17.84
C GLN A 489 -65.69 38.18 -18.18
N GLU A 490 -66.86 37.64 -18.50
CA GLU A 490 -68.10 38.42 -18.67
C GLU A 490 -68.62 38.99 -17.34
N ARG A 491 -68.58 38.20 -16.26
CA ARG A 491 -68.93 38.66 -14.91
C ARG A 491 -68.00 39.78 -14.45
N ASP A 492 -66.70 39.65 -14.68
CA ASP A 492 -65.71 40.69 -14.36
C ASP A 492 -66.01 41.99 -15.12
N ARG A 493 -66.33 41.90 -16.42
CA ARG A 493 -66.73 43.08 -17.21
C ARG A 493 -68.01 43.72 -16.67
N LEU A 494 -68.97 42.92 -16.21
CA LEU A 494 -70.20 43.41 -15.59
C LEU A 494 -69.93 44.06 -14.23
N PHE A 495 -69.01 43.52 -13.42
CA PHE A 495 -68.61 44.17 -12.17
C PHE A 495 -67.98 45.53 -12.43
N HIS A 496 -67.07 45.64 -13.40
CA HIS A 496 -66.46 46.93 -13.76
C HIS A 496 -67.49 47.95 -14.27
N SER A 497 -68.53 47.51 -15.01
CA SER A 497 -69.59 48.41 -15.46
C SER A 497 -70.50 48.85 -14.32
N LEU A 498 -70.87 47.94 -13.42
CA LEU A 498 -71.66 48.24 -12.22
C LEU A 498 -70.91 49.16 -11.25
N GLU A 499 -69.61 48.96 -11.04
CA GLU A 499 -68.77 49.85 -10.24
C GLU A 499 -68.73 51.27 -10.84
N LYS A 500 -68.62 51.37 -12.17
CA LYS A 500 -68.63 52.67 -12.87
C LYS A 500 -69.98 53.38 -12.74
N GLU A 501 -71.10 52.66 -12.85
CA GLU A 501 -72.44 53.23 -12.65
C GLU A 501 -72.70 53.58 -11.18
N TYR A 502 -72.17 52.80 -10.24
CA TYR A 502 -72.22 53.11 -8.82
C TYR A 502 -71.47 54.42 -8.50
N GLU A 503 -70.25 54.60 -9.02
CA GLU A 503 -69.47 55.81 -8.77
C GLU A 503 -70.11 57.06 -9.39
N LYS A 504 -70.74 56.93 -10.57
CA LYS A 504 -71.57 58.00 -11.15
C LYS A 504 -72.76 58.34 -10.25
N THR A 505 -73.49 57.33 -9.77
CA THR A 505 -74.67 57.52 -8.91
C THR A 505 -74.28 58.16 -7.58
N LYS A 506 -73.12 57.78 -7.04
CA LYS A 506 -72.54 58.39 -5.85
C LYS A 506 -72.17 59.86 -6.11
N SER A 507 -71.46 60.15 -7.20
CA SER A 507 -71.13 61.52 -7.59
C SER A 507 -72.37 62.40 -7.79
N GLN A 508 -73.43 61.83 -8.35
CA GLN A 508 -74.71 62.51 -8.51
C GLN A 508 -75.38 62.78 -7.17
N ARG A 509 -75.41 61.80 -6.25
CA ARG A 509 -75.92 62.00 -4.88
C ARG A 509 -75.12 63.07 -4.13
N ASP A 510 -73.79 63.05 -4.20
CA ASP A 510 -72.95 64.07 -3.56
C ASP A 510 -73.24 65.48 -4.13
N MET A 511 -73.56 65.57 -5.43
CA MET A 511 -73.94 66.82 -6.07
C MET A 511 -75.36 67.27 -5.66
N GLU A 512 -76.31 66.34 -5.57
CA GLU A 512 -77.66 66.60 -5.04
C GLU A 512 -77.61 67.05 -3.57
N GLU A 513 -76.78 66.42 -2.73
CA GLU A 513 -76.55 66.85 -1.35
C GLU A 513 -75.99 68.28 -1.29
N LYS A 514 -75.01 68.62 -2.15
CA LYS A 514 -74.50 70.00 -2.24
C LYS A 514 -75.59 71.00 -2.65
N TYR A 515 -76.48 70.63 -3.55
CA TYR A 515 -77.62 71.47 -3.93
C TYR A 515 -78.63 71.61 -2.78
N ILE A 516 -78.93 70.53 -2.06
CA ILE A 516 -79.82 70.56 -0.89
C ILE A 516 -79.23 71.46 0.20
N VAL A 517 -77.94 71.31 0.52
CA VAL A 517 -77.24 72.14 1.50
C VAL A 517 -77.24 73.61 1.08
N SER A 518 -76.96 73.91 -0.19
CA SER A 518 -77.01 75.28 -0.71
C SER A 518 -78.43 75.87 -0.66
N ALA A 519 -79.44 75.09 -1.01
CA ALA A 519 -80.84 75.50 -0.94
C ALA A 519 -81.29 75.75 0.51
N TRP A 520 -80.88 74.91 1.45
CA TRP A 520 -81.12 75.09 2.89
C TRP A 520 -80.43 76.34 3.42
N TYR A 521 -79.17 76.56 3.07
CA TYR A 521 -78.42 77.75 3.46
C TYR A 521 -79.09 79.04 2.94
N ASN A 522 -79.51 79.04 1.66
CA ASN A 522 -80.25 80.15 1.06
C ASN A 522 -81.63 80.38 1.70
N MET A 523 -82.35 79.30 2.05
CA MET A 523 -83.64 79.40 2.73
C MET A 523 -83.50 79.96 4.15
N ILE A 524 -82.43 79.58 4.87
CA ILE A 524 -82.11 80.13 6.19
C ILE A 524 -81.77 81.61 6.05
N LEU A 525 -80.91 81.99 5.11
CA LEU A 525 -80.58 83.40 4.82
C LEU A 525 -81.81 84.25 4.47
N ALA A 526 -82.74 83.71 3.67
CA ALA A 526 -83.97 84.41 3.28
C ALA A 526 -84.98 84.60 4.43
N LYS A 527 -84.91 83.77 5.49
CA LYS A 527 -85.79 83.85 6.67
C LYS A 527 -85.20 84.64 7.84
N VAL A 528 -83.95 85.10 7.76
CA VAL A 528 -83.36 85.98 8.77
C VAL A 528 -83.88 87.41 8.55
N PRO A 529 -84.56 88.04 9.54
CA PRO A 529 -84.99 89.43 9.44
C PRO A 529 -83.80 90.37 9.22
N SER A 530 -84.00 91.42 8.44
CA SER A 530 -83.01 92.43 8.00
C SER A 530 -82.29 93.17 9.14
N THR A 531 -82.56 92.83 10.40
CA THR A 531 -81.92 93.37 11.60
C THR A 531 -80.72 92.55 12.11
N LEU A 532 -80.43 91.37 11.53
CA LEU A 532 -79.23 90.57 11.85
C LEU A 532 -78.15 90.55 10.75
N ALA A 533 -78.41 91.16 9.59
CA ALA A 533 -77.47 91.28 8.47
C ALA A 533 -76.25 92.18 8.75
N LEU A 534 -76.18 92.84 9.91
CA LEU A 534 -75.08 93.74 10.30
C LEU A 534 -73.99 93.09 11.17
N THR A 535 -74.11 91.80 11.50
CA THR A 535 -73.10 91.10 12.34
C THR A 535 -72.34 89.99 11.60
N VAL A 536 -72.49 89.88 10.28
CA VAL A 536 -71.76 88.89 9.45
C VAL A 536 -70.85 89.55 8.40
N ASN A 537 -70.89 90.88 8.26
CA ASN A 537 -70.01 91.64 7.34
C ASN A 537 -68.60 91.92 7.89
N THR A 538 -68.11 91.14 8.86
CA THR A 538 -66.73 91.25 9.37
C THR A 538 -66.03 89.91 9.40
N VAL A 539 -66.03 89.18 8.28
CA VAL A 539 -64.87 88.38 7.87
C VAL A 539 -64.72 88.53 6.37
N THR A 540 -63.84 89.45 5.99
CA THR A 540 -63.19 89.51 4.69
C THR A 540 -62.54 88.16 4.38
N PHE A 541 -62.86 87.53 3.25
CA PHE A 541 -61.82 86.84 2.48
C PHE A 541 -62.17 86.80 0.99
N SER A 542 -61.37 87.58 0.26
CA SER A 542 -61.08 87.47 -1.15
C SER A 542 -60.45 86.12 -1.49
N GLU A 543 -61.00 85.48 -2.51
CA GLU A 543 -60.34 84.68 -3.56
C GLU A 543 -59.14 83.76 -3.21
N ASP A 544 -59.37 82.48 -3.52
CA ASP A 544 -58.43 81.48 -4.07
C ASP A 544 -57.61 80.55 -3.14
N PRO A 545 -57.35 79.29 -3.58
CA PRO A 545 -58.04 78.16 -2.96
C PRO A 545 -57.09 76.98 -2.69
N PHE A 546 -56.48 76.87 -1.51
CA PHE A 546 -55.87 75.62 -1.05
C PHE A 546 -55.61 75.72 0.46
N GLN A 547 -56.54 75.25 1.28
CA GLN A 547 -56.25 74.45 2.48
C GLN A 547 -57.53 74.08 3.22
N SER A 548 -57.50 72.86 3.74
CA SER A 548 -58.50 72.15 4.54
C SER A 548 -59.11 72.98 5.68
N TYR A 549 -60.43 72.89 5.86
CA TYR A 549 -61.10 73.31 7.09
C TYR A 549 -61.47 72.11 7.98
N PRO A 550 -61.38 72.27 9.32
CA PRO A 550 -61.51 71.20 10.31
C PRO A 550 -62.95 71.07 10.83
N CYS A 551 -63.34 69.89 11.30
CA CYS A 551 -64.49 69.76 12.19
C CYS A 551 -64.25 68.75 13.34
N VAL A 552 -63.82 69.33 14.46
CA VAL A 552 -64.27 69.10 15.84
C VAL A 552 -64.86 67.73 16.16
N ARG A 553 -64.02 66.88 16.76
CA ARG A 553 -64.39 65.67 17.49
C ARG A 553 -64.89 66.07 18.89
N LEU A 554 -66.13 65.71 19.21
CA LEU A 554 -66.75 65.86 20.53
C LEU A 554 -65.93 65.13 21.60
N GLN A 555 -65.46 65.87 22.60
CA GLN A 555 -64.86 65.34 23.81
C GLN A 555 -65.97 64.79 24.75
N LYS A 556 -65.81 63.52 25.16
CA LYS A 556 -66.32 63.02 26.45
C LYS A 556 -65.11 62.56 27.26
N SER A 557 -64.84 63.29 28.33
CA SER A 557 -63.81 62.99 29.33
C SER A 557 -64.48 62.35 30.55
N THR A 558 -64.03 61.15 30.93
CA THR A 558 -63.66 60.85 32.32
C THR A 558 -62.81 59.57 32.40
N ALA A 559 -61.61 59.76 32.96
CA ALA A 559 -60.82 58.83 33.77
C ALA A 559 -60.31 57.52 33.14
N GLU A 560 -59.06 57.54 32.69
CA GLU A 560 -57.95 56.80 33.34
C GLU A 560 -56.62 57.36 32.80
N SER A 561 -55.76 57.79 33.73
CA SER A 561 -54.42 58.32 33.49
C SER A 561 -53.43 57.52 34.32
N LEU A 562 -52.17 57.46 33.86
CA LEU A 562 -50.98 56.76 34.39
C LEU A 562 -50.73 55.46 33.60
N LEU A 563 -49.71 55.27 32.75
CA LEU A 563 -48.35 55.82 32.68
C LEU A 563 -47.82 55.68 31.24
N ALA A 564 -47.22 56.74 30.68
CA ALA A 564 -46.15 56.62 29.69
C ALA A 564 -45.39 57.96 29.62
N LEU A 565 -44.24 58.01 30.28
CA LEU A 565 -43.23 59.06 30.15
C LEU A 565 -42.16 58.58 29.16
N ASP A 566 -41.88 59.45 28.19
CA ASP A 566 -40.63 59.73 27.48
C ASP A 566 -39.83 58.64 26.73
N PRO A 567 -39.34 58.99 25.53
CA PRO A 567 -38.03 58.59 25.06
C PRO A 567 -37.15 59.83 24.81
N ALA A 568 -36.24 60.10 25.74
CA ALA A 568 -35.12 61.00 25.52
C ALA A 568 -33.81 60.27 25.83
N GLN A 569 -32.94 60.24 24.82
CA GLN A 569 -31.48 60.33 24.84
C GLN A 569 -30.65 59.48 25.83
N GLU A 570 -29.73 58.70 25.24
CA GLU A 570 -28.32 58.46 25.65
C GLU A 570 -27.69 57.70 24.46
N GLU A 571 -26.68 58.22 23.74
CA GLU A 571 -25.25 58.25 24.10
C GLU A 571 -24.67 56.93 24.61
#